data_AF-A0A7V8W5C7-F1
#
_entry.id   AF-A0A7V8W5C7-F1
#
_cell.length_a   1.000
_cell.length_b   1.000
_cell.length_c   1.000
_cell.angle_alpha   90.00
_cell.angle_beta   90.00
_cell.angle_gamma   90.00
#
_symmetry.space_group_name_H-M   'P 1'
#
loop_
_entity.id
_entity.type
_entity.pdbx_description
1 polymer ?
#
loop_
_entity_poly.entity_id
_entity_poly.type
_entity_poly.pdbx_seq_one_letter_code
_entity_poly.pdbx_strand_id
1 'polypeptide(L)'
;MLEPLSSESPARHPAIIDQRVMETILHGIYVQEDERLLQRLLSGRLPPSAVFSDEQNARVSRFLVSALAQATPLQQVAFRLSSPQSPGQETTQGVLYCTEPFLYFTLQQFPESRPQVATANPRGQLPNRTGLGGRRLLFQLPADSDRIAENSGPTTLIINYVHIHQWLASRGGGDGATSNRLSSPSPTPAADKSAREDKDQTPAVRPTSLLKELIVRKDLEIESLKEEIRALRQALEGQRREVDRLKRLQDQTR
;
A
#
# COMPACT_ATOMS: atom_id res chain seq x y z
N MET A 1 7.25 -31.14 -26.63
CA MET A 1 5.94 -30.58 -26.27
C MET A 1 6.17 -29.58 -25.16
N LEU A 2 5.90 -28.30 -25.41
CA LEU A 2 5.96 -27.25 -24.40
C LEU A 2 4.51 -26.95 -24.02
N GLU A 3 4.13 -27.26 -22.78
CA GLU A 3 2.84 -26.81 -22.24
C GLU A 3 2.94 -25.32 -21.90
N PRO A 4 2.00 -24.48 -22.38
CA PRO A 4 1.89 -23.11 -21.91
C PRO A 4 1.30 -23.13 -20.50
N LEU A 5 2.07 -22.66 -19.51
CA LEU A 5 1.57 -22.25 -18.19
C LEU A 5 0.77 -20.95 -18.34
N SER A 6 -0.40 -21.00 -18.98
CA SER A 6 -1.35 -19.89 -18.99
C SER A 6 -2.12 -19.90 -17.68
N SER A 7 -1.55 -19.31 -16.64
CA SER A 7 -2.33 -18.80 -15.51
C SER A 7 -3.00 -17.48 -15.91
N GLU A 8 -3.84 -17.50 -16.94
CA GLU A 8 -4.75 -16.39 -17.23
C GLU A 8 -5.99 -16.61 -16.37
N SER A 9 -5.96 -16.14 -15.12
CA SER A 9 -7.21 -15.99 -14.37
C SER A 9 -8.09 -15.03 -15.17
N PRO A 10 -9.27 -15.46 -15.66
CA PRO A 10 -10.12 -14.61 -16.47
C PRO A 10 -10.59 -13.44 -15.60
N ALA A 11 -10.29 -12.21 -16.01
CA ALA A 11 -10.96 -11.06 -15.44
C ALA A 11 -12.47 -11.22 -15.70
N ARG A 12 -13.30 -10.80 -14.75
CA ARG A 12 -14.75 -10.91 -14.85
C ARG A 12 -15.32 -9.52 -15.02
N HIS A 13 -15.13 -8.99 -16.22
CA HIS A 13 -15.81 -7.79 -16.67
C HIS A 13 -17.04 -8.18 -17.53
N PRO A 14 -18.10 -7.36 -17.56
CA PRO A 14 -18.24 -6.06 -16.90
C PRO A 14 -18.39 -6.19 -15.38
N ALA A 15 -17.67 -5.33 -14.65
CA ALA A 15 -17.78 -5.23 -13.19
C ALA A 15 -18.44 -3.89 -12.84
N ILE A 16 -19.58 -3.95 -12.14
CA ILE A 16 -20.28 -2.74 -11.68
C ILE A 16 -19.73 -2.39 -10.29
N ILE A 17 -18.77 -1.47 -10.26
CA ILE A 17 -18.26 -0.89 -9.01
C ILE A 17 -18.87 0.50 -8.86
N ASP A 18 -19.49 0.76 -7.71
CA ASP A 18 -20.01 2.08 -7.38
C ASP A 18 -18.90 3.14 -7.37
N GLN A 19 -19.19 4.35 -7.85
CA GLN A 19 -18.21 5.44 -7.91
C GLN A 19 -17.62 5.77 -6.54
N ARG A 20 -18.44 5.76 -5.49
CA ARG A 20 -18.00 6.06 -4.12
C ARG A 20 -17.06 4.99 -3.58
N VAL A 21 -17.28 3.73 -3.97
CA VAL A 21 -16.36 2.61 -3.66
C VAL A 21 -15.04 2.84 -4.37
N MET A 22 -15.05 3.15 -5.67
CA MET A 22 -13.83 3.42 -6.43
C MET A 22 -13.06 4.62 -5.87
N GLU A 23 -13.73 5.73 -5.51
CA GLU A 23 -13.10 6.88 -4.88
C GLU A 23 -12.44 6.52 -3.55
N THR A 24 -13.14 5.74 -2.72
CA THR A 24 -12.60 5.24 -1.44
C THR A 24 -11.37 4.35 -1.66
N ILE A 25 -11.40 3.50 -2.70
CA ILE A 25 -10.26 2.69 -3.10
C ILE A 25 -9.07 3.60 -3.45
N LEU A 26 -9.23 4.50 -4.42
CA LEU A 26 -8.13 5.34 -4.91
C LEU A 26 -7.55 6.24 -3.81
N HIS A 27 -8.41 6.79 -2.95
CA HIS A 27 -8.00 7.59 -1.80
C HIS A 27 -7.20 6.79 -0.76
N GLY A 28 -7.42 5.47 -0.70
CA GLY A 28 -6.67 4.57 0.15
C GLY A 28 -5.31 4.15 -0.40
N ILE A 29 -4.95 4.51 -1.64
CA ILE A 29 -3.70 4.06 -2.28
C ILE A 29 -2.58 5.07 -2.05
N TYR A 30 -1.51 4.61 -1.40
CA TYR A 30 -0.31 5.40 -1.10
C TYR A 30 0.94 4.73 -1.67
N VAL A 31 1.94 5.54 -1.99
CA VAL A 31 3.30 5.13 -2.34
C VAL A 31 4.21 5.42 -1.16
N GLN A 32 5.00 4.43 -0.77
CA GLN A 32 6.05 4.57 0.22
C GLN A 32 7.39 4.23 -0.42
N GLU A 33 8.40 5.05 -0.17
CA GLU A 33 9.78 4.72 -0.56
C GLU A 33 10.34 3.66 0.38
N ASP A 34 10.90 2.60 -0.19
CA ASP A 34 11.67 1.56 0.49
C ASP A 34 13.03 2.16 0.90
N GLU A 35 13.00 2.98 1.93
CA GLU A 35 14.22 3.56 2.48
C GLU A 35 15.10 2.45 3.08
N ARG A 36 16.38 2.43 2.68
CA ARG A 36 17.36 1.53 3.30
C ARG A 36 17.48 1.86 4.78
N LEU A 37 17.67 0.84 5.63
CA LEU A 37 17.73 0.99 7.10
C LEU A 37 18.62 2.15 7.59
N LEU A 38 19.75 2.39 6.90
CA LEU A 38 20.65 3.51 7.22
C LEU A 38 20.05 4.89 6.89
N GLN A 39 19.30 5.02 5.80
CA GLN A 39 18.62 6.27 5.43
C GLN A 39 17.48 6.58 6.41
N ARG A 40 16.73 5.56 6.83
CA ARG A 40 15.64 5.69 7.81
C ARG A 40 16.10 6.23 9.17
N LEU A 41 17.30 5.83 9.61
CA LEU A 41 17.88 6.27 10.87
C LEU A 41 18.42 7.71 10.81
N LEU A 42 18.91 8.13 9.65
CA LEU A 42 19.53 9.45 9.45
C LEU A 42 18.51 10.53 9.09
N SER A 43 17.49 10.19 8.30
CA SER A 43 16.55 11.17 7.71
C SER A 43 15.14 11.09 8.30
N GLY A 44 14.88 10.12 9.19
CA GLY A 44 13.53 9.76 9.59
C GLY A 44 12.79 9.02 8.47
N ARG A 45 11.66 8.37 8.80
CA ARG A 45 10.85 7.67 7.80
C ARG A 45 10.10 8.71 6.96
N LEU A 46 10.29 8.72 5.64
CA LEU A 46 9.44 9.54 4.78
C LEU A 46 7.96 9.10 4.90
N PRO A 47 7.02 10.04 5.11
CA PRO A 47 5.62 9.71 5.15
C PRO A 47 5.17 9.20 3.76
N PRO A 48 4.27 8.20 3.70
CA PRO A 48 3.68 7.76 2.44
C PRO A 48 3.02 8.93 1.70
N SER A 49 3.20 9.00 0.39
CA SER A 49 2.52 9.97 -0.47
C SER A 49 1.28 9.34 -1.10
N ALA A 50 0.17 10.09 -1.19
CA ALA A 50 -1.00 9.61 -1.92
C ALA A 50 -0.67 9.47 -3.41
N VAL A 51 -1.19 8.43 -4.06
CA VAL A 51 -0.98 8.25 -5.52
C VAL A 51 -1.67 9.36 -6.32
N PHE A 52 -2.81 9.83 -5.81
CA PHE A 52 -3.65 10.84 -6.43
C PHE A 52 -4.07 11.87 -5.37
N SER A 53 -4.21 13.14 -5.78
CA SER A 53 -4.86 14.15 -4.94
C SER A 53 -6.38 13.94 -4.89
N ASP A 54 -7.06 14.59 -3.95
CA ASP A 54 -8.53 14.47 -3.79
C ASP A 54 -9.30 14.86 -5.06
N GLU A 55 -8.84 15.91 -5.76
CA GLU A 55 -9.43 16.32 -7.05
C GLU A 55 -9.20 15.27 -8.13
N GLN A 56 -7.99 14.68 -8.17
CA GLN A 56 -7.65 13.62 -9.11
C GLN A 56 -8.46 12.35 -8.83
N ASN A 57 -8.67 12.00 -7.56
CA ASN A 57 -9.46 10.84 -7.14
C ASN A 57 -10.87 10.88 -7.73
N ALA A 58 -11.60 11.99 -7.55
CA ALA A 58 -12.96 12.15 -8.08
C ALA A 58 -13.02 12.12 -9.62
N ARG A 59 -11.98 12.65 -10.29
CA ARG A 59 -11.91 12.65 -11.75
C ARG A 59 -11.61 11.25 -12.29
N VAL A 60 -10.57 10.61 -11.76
CA VAL A 60 -10.10 9.29 -12.19
C VAL A 60 -11.15 8.23 -11.87
N SER A 61 -11.79 8.27 -10.71
CA SER A 61 -12.83 7.31 -10.31
C SER A 61 -13.94 7.21 -11.36
N ARG A 62 -14.49 8.35 -11.81
CA ARG A 62 -15.55 8.40 -12.82
C ARG A 62 -15.14 7.74 -14.13
N PHE A 63 -13.93 8.02 -14.62
CA PHE A 63 -13.43 7.42 -15.86
C PHE A 63 -13.18 5.92 -15.71
N LEU A 64 -12.61 5.49 -14.58
CA LEU A 64 -12.33 4.09 -14.31
C LEU A 64 -13.61 3.27 -14.19
N VAL A 65 -14.62 3.75 -13.47
CA VAL A 65 -15.92 3.06 -13.38
C VAL A 65 -16.56 2.91 -14.75
N SER A 66 -16.56 3.98 -15.56
CA SER A 66 -17.10 3.93 -16.92
C SER A 66 -16.33 2.95 -17.82
N ALA A 67 -15.01 2.91 -17.70
CA ALA A 67 -14.16 2.01 -18.47
C ALA A 67 -14.31 0.54 -18.03
N LEU A 68 -14.40 0.25 -16.73
CA LEU A 68 -14.61 -1.10 -16.20
C LEU A 68 -15.98 -1.68 -16.54
N ALA A 69 -17.00 -0.81 -16.64
CA ALA A 69 -18.34 -1.20 -17.08
C ALA A 69 -18.39 -1.56 -18.57
N GLN A 70 -17.45 -1.05 -19.37
CA GLN A 70 -17.34 -1.31 -20.81
C GLN A 70 -16.29 -2.36 -21.17
N ALA A 71 -15.36 -2.66 -20.25
CA ALA A 71 -14.29 -3.64 -20.46
C ALA A 71 -14.87 -5.05 -20.66
N THR A 72 -14.23 -5.83 -21.54
CA THR A 72 -14.54 -7.25 -21.70
C THR A 72 -13.80 -8.10 -20.66
N PRO A 73 -14.22 -9.36 -20.39
CA PRO A 73 -13.58 -10.24 -19.40
C PRO A 73 -12.05 -10.40 -19.53
N LEU A 74 -11.47 -10.16 -20.71
CA LEU A 74 -10.02 -10.34 -20.91
C LEU A 74 -9.26 -9.00 -20.96
N GLN A 75 -9.97 -7.88 -20.79
CA GLN A 75 -9.38 -6.55 -20.91
C GLN A 75 -8.98 -5.98 -19.56
N GLN A 76 -7.86 -5.26 -19.56
CA GLN A 76 -7.44 -4.40 -18.46
C GLN A 76 -7.74 -2.95 -18.81
N VAL A 77 -8.11 -2.16 -17.82
CA VAL A 77 -8.30 -0.71 -17.96
C VAL A 77 -6.99 -0.02 -17.62
N ALA A 78 -6.36 0.58 -18.61
CA ALA A 78 -5.19 1.44 -18.42
C ALA A 78 -5.61 2.88 -18.14
N PHE A 79 -4.89 3.56 -17.25
CA PHE A 79 -5.06 4.98 -17.01
C PHE A 79 -3.71 5.69 -17.09
N ARG A 80 -3.75 6.94 -17.54
CA ARG A 80 -2.60 7.84 -17.54
C ARG A 80 -3.07 9.24 -17.18
N LEU A 81 -2.46 9.81 -16.17
CA LEU A 81 -2.71 11.16 -15.69
C LEU A 81 -1.41 11.95 -15.79
N SER A 82 -1.45 13.08 -16.49
CA SER A 82 -0.31 14.00 -16.60
C SER A 82 -0.65 15.32 -15.92
N SER A 83 0.19 15.78 -15.01
CA SER A 83 0.07 17.11 -14.42
C SER A 83 0.80 18.15 -15.30
N PRO A 84 0.12 19.19 -15.79
CA PRO A 84 0.76 20.26 -16.57
C PRO A 84 1.49 21.29 -15.70
N GLN A 85 1.38 21.22 -14.36
CA GLN A 85 1.80 22.28 -13.45
C GLN A 85 3.27 22.23 -13.00
N SER A 86 4.06 21.21 -13.40
CA SER A 86 5.48 21.13 -13.04
C SER A 86 6.40 21.09 -14.28
N PRO A 87 7.61 21.70 -14.21
CA PRO A 87 8.57 21.76 -15.32
C PRO A 87 9.27 20.43 -15.65
N GLY A 88 8.66 19.31 -15.28
CA GLY A 88 8.95 17.96 -15.74
C GLY A 88 7.63 17.22 -15.72
N GLN A 89 7.23 16.61 -16.83
CA GLN A 89 5.89 16.05 -17.04
C GLN A 89 5.57 14.93 -16.02
N GLU A 90 5.07 15.30 -14.85
CA GLU A 90 4.68 14.36 -13.80
C GLU A 90 3.51 13.51 -14.31
N THR A 91 3.82 12.24 -14.57
CA THR A 91 2.88 11.29 -15.14
C THR A 91 2.68 10.15 -14.16
N THR A 92 1.42 9.93 -13.78
CA THR A 92 0.97 8.75 -13.04
C THR A 92 0.27 7.82 -14.02
N GLN A 93 0.77 6.60 -14.16
CA GLN A 93 0.21 5.59 -15.08
C GLN A 93 0.05 4.26 -14.37
N GLY A 94 -1.02 3.54 -14.69
CA GLY A 94 -1.22 2.19 -14.20
C GLY A 94 -2.28 1.45 -14.98
N VAL A 95 -2.52 0.22 -14.53
CA VAL A 95 -3.57 -0.65 -15.05
C VAL A 95 -4.38 -1.18 -13.89
N LEU A 96 -5.64 -1.46 -14.16
CA LEU A 96 -6.51 -2.18 -13.24
C LEU A 96 -7.43 -3.13 -13.98
N TYR A 97 -7.84 -4.17 -13.26
CA TYR A 97 -8.86 -5.11 -13.71
C TYR A 97 -9.58 -5.70 -12.51
N CYS A 98 -10.70 -6.38 -12.75
CA CYS A 98 -11.53 -6.94 -11.70
C CYS A 98 -11.70 -8.45 -11.90
N THR A 99 -11.48 -9.17 -10.81
CA THR A 99 -11.87 -10.58 -10.67
C THR A 99 -12.58 -10.68 -9.34
N GLU A 100 -13.92 -10.64 -9.37
CA GLU A 100 -14.75 -10.60 -8.17
C GLU A 100 -14.31 -11.67 -7.13
N PRO A 101 -14.12 -11.29 -5.85
CA PRO A 101 -14.42 -10.00 -5.20
C PRO A 101 -13.28 -8.96 -5.21
N PHE A 102 -12.24 -9.16 -6.03
CA PHE A 102 -11.01 -8.39 -6.00
C PHE A 102 -10.86 -7.43 -7.19
N LEU A 103 -10.29 -6.26 -6.88
CA LEU A 103 -9.77 -5.31 -7.84
C LEU A 103 -8.25 -5.37 -7.77
N TYR A 104 -7.63 -5.58 -8.92
CA TYR A 104 -6.19 -5.58 -9.06
C TYR A 104 -5.77 -4.21 -9.57
N PHE A 105 -4.88 -3.56 -8.85
CA PHE A 105 -4.32 -2.26 -9.23
C PHE A 105 -2.82 -2.38 -9.34
N THR A 106 -2.27 -2.04 -10.51
CA THR A 106 -0.82 -2.02 -10.74
C THR A 106 -0.38 -0.64 -11.18
N LEU A 107 0.52 -0.04 -10.41
CA LEU A 107 1.16 1.21 -10.77
C LEU A 107 2.36 0.94 -11.68
N GLN A 108 2.41 1.62 -12.83
CA GLN A 108 3.43 1.46 -13.87
C GLN A 108 4.37 2.66 -13.96
N GLN A 109 3.85 3.86 -13.67
CA GLN A 109 4.65 5.08 -13.61
C GLN A 109 4.15 5.96 -12.46
N PHE A 110 5.10 6.54 -11.72
CA PHE A 110 4.80 7.52 -10.67
C PHE A 110 5.82 8.66 -10.69
N PRO A 111 5.40 9.92 -10.47
CA PRO A 111 6.32 11.06 -10.41
C PRO A 111 7.50 10.83 -9.47
N GLU A 112 8.71 11.18 -9.92
CA GLU A 112 9.87 11.16 -9.03
C GLU A 112 9.78 12.31 -8.03
N SER A 113 9.61 11.97 -6.74
CA SER A 113 9.79 12.89 -5.63
C SER A 113 11.16 13.58 -5.66
N ARG A 114 11.17 14.81 -6.19
CA ARG A 114 12.27 15.78 -6.23
C ARG A 114 13.46 15.39 -7.14
N PRO A 115 14.04 16.33 -7.90
CA PRO A 115 15.36 16.10 -8.50
C PRO A 115 16.34 15.82 -7.36
N GLN A 116 16.88 14.60 -7.31
CA GLN A 116 18.15 14.39 -6.61
C GLN A 116 19.08 15.47 -7.16
N VAL A 117 19.52 16.38 -6.29
CA VAL A 117 20.63 17.28 -6.61
C VAL A 117 21.67 16.38 -7.23
N ALA A 118 22.09 16.70 -8.46
CA ALA A 118 23.00 15.90 -9.27
C ALA A 118 24.35 15.76 -8.55
N THR A 119 24.41 14.93 -7.51
CA THR A 119 25.63 14.42 -6.94
C THR A 119 26.08 13.38 -7.96
N ALA A 120 27.03 13.82 -8.78
CA ALA A 120 27.67 13.07 -9.84
C ALA A 120 27.66 11.56 -9.56
N ASN A 121 26.92 10.81 -10.37
CA ASN A 121 26.79 9.36 -10.32
C ASN A 121 28.15 8.68 -10.05
N PRO A 122 28.40 8.08 -8.87
CA PRO A 122 29.46 7.10 -8.77
C PRO A 122 28.96 5.82 -9.45
N ARG A 123 29.20 5.73 -10.76
CA ARG A 123 29.14 4.53 -11.62
C ARG A 123 28.11 3.44 -11.23
N GLY A 124 26.92 3.47 -11.85
CA GLY A 124 26.14 2.24 -12.06
C GLY A 124 24.63 2.27 -11.81
N GLN A 125 24.01 3.38 -11.42
CA GLN A 125 22.54 3.41 -11.32
C GLN A 125 21.90 3.58 -12.70
N LEU A 126 21.11 2.59 -13.11
CA LEU A 126 20.29 2.69 -14.32
C LEU A 126 19.25 3.80 -14.15
N PRO A 127 18.91 4.55 -15.21
CA PRO A 127 17.87 5.56 -15.15
C PRO A 127 16.54 4.94 -14.71
N ASN A 128 15.95 5.47 -13.65
CA ASN A 128 14.65 5.04 -13.12
C ASN A 128 13.51 5.56 -14.01
N ARG A 129 13.34 4.94 -15.19
CA ARG A 129 12.39 5.40 -16.22
C ARG A 129 10.93 5.40 -15.76
N THR A 130 10.58 4.58 -14.77
CA THR A 130 9.19 4.47 -14.26
C THR A 130 8.95 5.34 -13.02
N GLY A 131 9.99 5.83 -12.36
CA GLY A 131 9.86 6.51 -11.07
C GLY A 131 9.44 5.59 -9.92
N LEU A 132 9.49 4.27 -10.09
CA LEU A 132 9.02 3.28 -9.10
C LEU A 132 10.16 2.50 -8.41
N GLY A 133 11.42 2.73 -8.81
CA GLY A 133 12.57 2.06 -8.19
C GLY A 133 12.64 2.30 -6.68
N GLY A 134 12.63 1.21 -5.90
CA GLY A 134 12.65 1.29 -4.43
C GLY A 134 11.40 1.93 -3.85
N ARG A 135 10.23 1.74 -4.47
CA ARG A 135 8.94 2.19 -3.96
C ARG A 135 7.97 1.02 -3.87
N ARG A 136 7.10 1.08 -2.86
CA ARG A 136 6.01 0.12 -2.66
C ARG A 136 4.67 0.82 -2.52
N LEU A 137 3.62 0.14 -2.98
CA LEU A 137 2.25 0.53 -2.69
C LEU A 137 1.87 0.09 -1.28
N LEU A 138 1.01 0.92 -0.68
CA LEU A 138 0.33 0.68 0.57
C LEU A 138 -1.14 1.00 0.37
N PHE A 139 -1.99 0.25 1.06
CA PHE A 139 -3.39 0.59 1.19
C PHE A 139 -3.67 1.02 2.63
N GLN A 140 -4.27 2.20 2.79
CA GLN A 140 -4.61 2.76 4.10
C GLN A 140 -6.07 3.21 4.10
N LEU A 141 -6.86 2.56 4.95
CA LEU A 141 -8.25 2.92 5.21
C LEU A 141 -8.51 2.83 6.73
N PRO A 142 -9.42 3.64 7.31
CA PRO A 142 -9.68 3.63 8.75
C PRO A 142 -10.18 2.29 9.33
N ALA A 143 -10.45 1.28 8.51
CA ALA A 143 -10.84 -0.07 8.93
C ALA A 143 -9.89 -1.12 8.32
N ASP A 144 -9.52 -2.13 9.12
CA ASP A 144 -8.87 -3.40 8.77
C ASP A 144 -8.19 -3.46 7.39
N SER A 145 -7.21 -2.58 7.15
CA SER A 145 -6.57 -2.43 5.83
C SER A 145 -5.95 -3.75 5.36
N ASP A 146 -5.40 -4.53 6.30
CA ASP A 146 -4.79 -5.85 6.04
C ASP A 146 -5.79 -6.93 5.60
N ARG A 147 -7.08 -6.75 5.90
CA ARG A 147 -8.14 -7.67 5.47
C ARG A 147 -8.79 -7.23 4.16
N ILE A 148 -8.70 -5.93 3.85
CA ILE A 148 -9.30 -5.32 2.66
C ILE A 148 -8.32 -5.39 1.49
N ALA A 149 -7.03 -5.22 1.72
CA ALA A 149 -6.04 -5.18 0.65
C ALA A 149 -4.77 -5.94 1.02
N GLU A 150 -4.21 -6.61 0.02
CA GLU A 150 -2.92 -7.29 0.11
C GLU A 150 -1.97 -6.80 -0.99
N ASN A 151 -0.67 -6.84 -0.68
CA ASN A 151 0.38 -6.54 -1.64
C ASN A 151 0.75 -7.82 -2.39
N SER A 152 0.49 -7.87 -3.69
CA SER A 152 0.97 -8.96 -4.56
C SER A 152 2.40 -8.73 -5.05
N GLY A 153 2.87 -7.48 -4.97
CA GLY A 153 4.23 -7.08 -5.29
C GLY A 153 4.52 -5.66 -4.80
N PRO A 154 5.66 -5.06 -5.16
CA PRO A 154 5.97 -3.69 -4.75
C PRO A 154 4.96 -2.70 -5.35
N THR A 155 4.49 -2.91 -6.58
CA THR A 155 3.64 -1.93 -7.28
C THR A 155 2.25 -2.46 -7.61
N THR A 156 1.83 -3.56 -6.98
CA THR A 156 0.53 -4.19 -7.24
C THR A 156 -0.23 -4.45 -5.94
N LEU A 157 -1.46 -3.91 -5.87
CA LEU A 157 -2.43 -4.14 -4.81
C LEU A 157 -3.56 -5.04 -5.31
N ILE A 158 -3.98 -5.96 -4.45
CA ILE A 158 -5.21 -6.75 -4.61
C ILE A 158 -6.18 -6.26 -3.54
N ILE A 159 -7.31 -5.70 -3.95
CA ILE A 159 -8.24 -4.98 -3.08
C ILE A 159 -9.61 -5.65 -3.13
N ASN A 160 -10.10 -6.13 -2.00
CA ASN A 160 -11.44 -6.67 -1.86
C ASN A 160 -12.46 -5.52 -1.80
N TYR A 161 -12.98 -5.13 -2.96
CA TYR A 161 -13.89 -3.98 -3.07
C TYR A 161 -15.27 -4.25 -2.47
N VAL A 162 -15.66 -5.52 -2.32
CA VAL A 162 -16.94 -5.90 -1.67
C VAL A 162 -16.93 -5.53 -0.18
N HIS A 163 -15.79 -5.68 0.51
CA HIS A 163 -15.67 -5.26 1.91
C HIS A 163 -15.77 -3.73 2.05
N ILE A 164 -15.22 -2.98 1.10
CA ILE A 164 -15.33 -1.50 1.08
C ILE A 164 -16.79 -1.09 0.88
N HIS A 165 -17.51 -1.75 -0.02
CA HIS A 165 -18.94 -1.52 -0.22
C HIS A 165 -19.75 -1.76 1.07
N GLN A 166 -19.51 -2.87 1.77
CA GLN A 166 -20.16 -3.19 3.04
C GLN A 166 -19.83 -2.19 4.15
N TRP A 167 -18.56 -1.75 4.22
CA TRP A 167 -18.10 -0.74 5.16
C TRP A 167 -18.76 0.62 4.90
N LEU A 168 -18.86 1.04 3.63
CA LEU A 168 -19.56 2.26 3.24
C LEU A 168 -21.06 2.18 3.56
N ALA A 169 -21.70 1.05 3.28
CA ALA A 169 -23.12 0.83 3.60
C ALA A 169 -23.38 0.94 5.12
N SER A 170 -22.49 0.36 5.94
CA SER A 170 -22.57 0.43 7.41
C SER A 170 -22.40 1.85 7.95
N ARG A 171 -21.73 2.75 7.20
CA ARG A 171 -21.52 4.16 7.57
C ARG A 171 -22.60 5.09 7.01
N GLY A 172 -23.26 4.70 5.92
CA GLY A 172 -24.27 5.50 5.22
C GLY A 172 -25.72 5.29 5.70
N GLY A 173 -25.97 4.33 6.59
CA GLY A 173 -27.31 4.01 7.13
C GLY A 173 -27.83 4.97 8.20
N GLY A 174 -27.47 6.25 8.14
CA GLY A 174 -27.76 7.24 9.19
C GLY A 174 -28.24 8.58 8.63
N ASP A 175 -29.04 8.59 7.56
CA ASP A 175 -29.89 9.73 7.24
C ASP A 175 -30.99 9.32 6.24
N GLY A 176 -32.26 9.38 6.66
CA GLY A 176 -33.40 9.16 5.78
C GLY A 176 -34.41 8.09 6.17
N ALA A 177 -34.93 8.09 7.41
CA ALA A 177 -36.24 7.48 7.72
C ALA A 177 -36.86 8.07 9.01
N THR A 178 -37.30 9.34 8.95
CA THR A 178 -38.27 9.90 9.90
C THR A 178 -39.54 10.31 9.17
N SER A 179 -40.45 9.35 9.01
CA SER A 179 -41.90 9.59 9.10
C SER A 179 -42.66 8.28 9.01
N ASN A 180 -42.93 7.67 10.16
CA ASN A 180 -44.33 7.44 10.49
C ASN A 180 -44.50 7.40 12.02
N ARG A 181 -44.95 8.56 12.53
CA ARG A 181 -45.30 8.80 13.91
C ARG A 181 -46.73 8.29 14.10
N LEU A 182 -46.89 7.08 14.62
CA LEU A 182 -48.17 6.66 15.21
C LEU A 182 -48.25 7.16 16.64
N SER A 183 -49.17 8.09 16.83
CA SER A 183 -49.54 8.76 18.07
C SER A 183 -50.16 7.82 19.09
N SER A 184 -49.85 8.04 20.38
CA SER A 184 -50.76 8.13 21.55
C SER A 184 -50.03 7.74 22.86
N PRO A 185 -50.56 8.07 24.06
CA PRO A 185 -50.36 9.35 24.73
C PRO A 185 -49.58 9.22 26.06
N SER A 186 -49.15 10.38 26.59
CA SER A 186 -48.51 10.54 27.92
C SER A 186 -49.28 9.89 29.06
N PRO A 187 -48.56 9.54 30.13
CA PRO A 187 -48.80 10.26 31.38
C PRO A 187 -47.50 10.70 32.08
N THR A 188 -47.52 11.90 32.65
CA THR A 188 -46.64 12.31 33.76
C THR A 188 -47.46 12.23 35.05
N PRO A 189 -46.90 11.79 36.18
CA PRO A 189 -46.53 12.75 37.25
C PRO A 189 -45.23 12.30 37.99
N ALA A 190 -44.22 13.16 38.18
CA ALA A 190 -44.03 14.14 39.26
C ALA A 190 -43.09 13.65 40.39
N ALA A 191 -42.07 14.48 40.70
CA ALA A 191 -41.27 14.60 41.94
C ALA A 191 -40.39 13.38 42.37
N ASP A 192 -39.25 13.46 43.06
CA ASP A 192 -38.48 14.51 43.74
C ASP A 192 -37.01 14.00 43.91
N LYS A 193 -36.06 14.92 44.11
CA LYS A 193 -34.70 14.82 44.71
C LYS A 193 -33.95 13.47 44.82
N SER A 194 -32.66 13.46 44.45
CA SER A 194 -31.54 13.52 45.43
C SER A 194 -30.17 13.48 44.73
N ALA A 195 -29.23 14.25 45.26
CA ALA A 195 -27.82 14.29 44.90
C ALA A 195 -27.06 13.04 45.38
N ARG A 196 -26.00 12.65 44.67
CA ARG A 196 -24.75 12.07 45.23
C ARG A 196 -23.65 11.97 44.17
N GLU A 197 -22.52 12.60 44.47
CA GLU A 197 -21.20 12.27 43.96
C GLU A 197 -20.83 10.82 44.36
N ASP A 198 -20.18 10.06 43.47
CA ASP A 198 -18.95 9.34 43.83
C ASP A 198 -18.19 8.85 42.58
N LYS A 199 -16.90 8.68 42.80
CA LYS A 199 -15.79 8.38 41.90
C LYS A 199 -15.89 7.02 41.18
N ASP A 200 -15.18 6.96 40.06
CA ASP A 200 -13.98 6.12 39.87
C ASP A 200 -13.95 5.20 38.63
N GLN A 201 -12.74 5.13 38.06
CA GLN A 201 -12.16 4.06 37.25
C GLN A 201 -12.44 3.96 35.73
N THR A 202 -11.70 4.77 34.98
CA THR A 202 -10.73 4.23 34.00
C THR A 202 -9.65 3.41 34.72
N PRO A 203 -9.22 2.27 34.15
CA PRO A 203 -7.82 2.22 33.76
C PRO A 203 -7.64 1.54 32.39
N ALA A 204 -7.11 2.33 31.47
CA ALA A 204 -6.32 1.85 30.37
C ALA A 204 -5.04 1.16 30.89
N VAL A 205 -4.41 0.38 29.99
CA VAL A 205 -3.00 -0.07 29.96
C VAL A 205 -2.83 -1.58 30.16
N ARG A 206 -2.61 -2.28 29.03
CA ARG A 206 -1.64 -3.38 28.91
C ARG A 206 -1.06 -3.64 27.48
N PRO A 207 -0.76 -2.63 26.62
CA PRO A 207 -0.02 -2.86 25.37
C PRO A 207 1.52 -2.99 25.54
N THR A 208 2.06 -2.73 26.74
CA THR A 208 3.52 -2.65 26.94
C THR A 208 4.23 -4.01 27.04
N SER A 209 3.50 -5.09 27.34
CA SER A 209 4.10 -6.43 27.46
C SER A 209 4.37 -7.05 26.08
N LEU A 210 3.42 -6.93 25.15
CA LEU A 210 3.57 -7.42 23.79
C LEU A 210 4.67 -6.68 23.01
N LEU A 211 4.81 -5.37 23.26
CA LEU A 211 5.86 -4.57 22.63
C LEU A 211 7.26 -5.02 23.09
N LYS A 212 7.44 -5.35 24.38
CA LYS A 212 8.73 -5.83 24.91
C LYS A 212 9.12 -7.20 24.32
N GLU A 213 8.15 -8.11 24.22
CA GLU A 213 8.39 -9.43 23.63
C GLU A 213 8.77 -9.33 22.14
N LEU A 214 8.15 -8.40 21.41
CA LEU A 214 8.48 -8.15 20.02
C LEU A 214 9.87 -7.51 19.84
N ILE A 215 10.29 -6.64 20.76
CA ILE A 215 11.64 -6.07 20.77
C ILE A 215 12.69 -7.17 20.97
N VAL A 216 12.53 -8.02 21.98
CA VAL A 216 13.47 -9.12 22.25
C VAL A 216 13.57 -10.06 21.05
N ARG A 217 12.44 -10.39 20.42
CA ARG A 217 12.43 -11.25 19.23
C ARG A 217 13.16 -10.61 18.05
N LYS A 218 13.02 -9.30 17.87
CA LYS A 218 13.70 -8.55 16.80
C LYS A 218 15.20 -8.43 17.06
N ASP A 219 15.62 -8.25 18.31
CA ASP A 219 17.04 -8.20 18.67
C ASP A 219 17.76 -9.52 18.39
N LEU A 220 17.12 -10.67 18.67
CA LEU A 220 17.65 -11.99 18.33
C LEU A 220 17.79 -12.20 16.80
N GLU A 221 16.81 -11.74 16.03
CA GLU A 221 16.84 -11.82 14.57
C GLU A 221 17.96 -10.93 13.99
N ILE A 222 18.19 -9.75 14.58
CA ILE A 222 19.28 -8.85 14.20
C ILE A 222 20.65 -9.48 14.50
N GLU A 223 20.82 -10.12 15.65
CA GLU A 223 22.08 -10.80 15.98
C GLU A 223 22.36 -11.95 15.00
N SER A 224 21.35 -12.76 14.68
CA SER A 224 21.48 -13.85 13.71
C SER A 224 21.85 -13.35 12.32
N LEU A 225 21.16 -12.33 11.81
CA LEU A 225 21.47 -11.74 10.49
C LEU A 225 22.87 -11.12 10.44
N LYS A 226 23.32 -10.53 11.56
CA LYS A 226 24.67 -9.95 11.67
C LYS A 226 25.75 -11.02 11.62
N GLU A 227 25.50 -12.19 12.21
CA GLU A 227 26.39 -13.35 12.10
C GLU A 227 26.45 -13.87 10.66
N GLU A 228 25.31 -14.01 9.99
CA GLU A 228 25.24 -14.48 8.61
C GLU A 228 25.99 -13.52 7.65
N ILE A 229 25.82 -12.20 7.82
CA ILE A 229 26.57 -11.20 7.04
C ILE A 229 28.09 -11.33 7.28
N ARG A 230 28.52 -11.60 8.52
CA ARG A 230 29.95 -11.81 8.82
C ARG A 230 30.47 -13.07 8.15
N ALA A 231 29.72 -14.16 8.21
CA ALA A 231 30.08 -15.43 7.57
C ALA A 231 30.19 -15.26 6.03
N LEU A 232 29.22 -14.60 5.40
CA LEU A 232 29.24 -14.33 3.95
C LEU A 232 30.42 -13.47 3.54
N ARG A 233 30.79 -12.45 4.34
CA ARG A 233 31.97 -11.63 4.08
C ARG A 233 33.26 -12.45 4.15
N GLN A 234 33.39 -13.31 5.17
CA GLN A 234 34.55 -14.20 5.30
C GLN A 234 34.63 -15.19 4.11
N ALA A 235 33.49 -15.74 3.68
CA ALA A 235 33.43 -16.62 2.51
C ALA A 235 33.85 -15.91 1.22
N LEU A 236 33.39 -14.67 1.00
CA LEU A 236 33.78 -13.85 -0.15
C LEU A 236 35.27 -13.50 -0.14
N GLU A 237 35.83 -13.17 1.01
CA GLU A 237 37.27 -12.93 1.16
C GLU A 237 38.08 -14.21 0.88
N GLY A 238 37.59 -15.37 1.34
CA GLY A 238 38.18 -16.67 1.03
C GLY A 238 38.18 -16.97 -0.47
N GLN A 239 37.03 -16.81 -1.14
CA GLN A 239 36.93 -17.00 -2.59
C GLN A 239 37.84 -16.04 -3.35
N ARG A 240 37.93 -14.78 -2.93
CA ARG A 240 38.79 -13.80 -3.59
C ARG A 240 40.26 -14.16 -3.49
N ARG A 241 40.71 -14.65 -2.32
CA ARG A 241 42.07 -15.16 -2.13
C ARG A 241 42.37 -16.36 -3.01
N GLU A 242 41.41 -17.28 -3.15
CA GLU A 242 41.60 -18.46 -3.99
C GLU A 242 41.64 -18.08 -5.48
N VAL A 243 40.81 -17.14 -5.93
CA VAL A 243 40.89 -16.59 -7.29
C VAL A 243 42.24 -15.94 -7.54
N ASP A 244 42.77 -15.16 -6.59
CA ASP A 244 44.08 -14.53 -6.73
C ASP A 244 45.20 -15.57 -6.74
N ARG A 245 45.07 -16.66 -5.99
CA ARG A 245 46.02 -17.78 -6.01
C ARG A 245 46.01 -18.50 -7.36
N LEU A 246 44.84 -18.83 -7.87
CA LEU A 246 44.69 -19.50 -9.17
C LEU A 246 45.24 -18.64 -10.31
N LYS A 247 45.00 -17.33 -10.28
CA LYS A 247 45.61 -16.40 -11.24
C LYS A 247 47.14 -16.42 -11.21
N ARG A 248 47.74 -16.37 -10.02
CA ARG A 248 49.21 -16.43 -9.88
C ARG A 248 49.80 -17.75 -10.40
N LEU A 249 49.11 -18.86 -10.20
CA LEU A 249 49.52 -20.15 -10.75
C LEU A 249 49.39 -20.17 -12.29
N GLN A 250 48.32 -19.60 -12.82
CA GLN A 250 48.13 -19.47 -14.27
C GLN A 250 49.23 -18.61 -14.91
N ASP A 251 49.63 -17.50 -14.27
CA ASP A 251 50.68 -16.61 -14.75
C ASP A 251 52.09 -17.23 -14.66
N GLN A 252 52.31 -18.21 -13.76
CA GLN A 252 53.59 -18.94 -13.66
C GLN A 252 53.72 -20.09 -14.67
N THR A 253 52.64 -20.49 -15.33
CA THR A 253 52.62 -21.63 -16.26
C THR A 253 52.68 -21.18 -17.73
N ARG A 254 52.98 -19.90 -17.98
CA ARG A 254 53.09 -19.28 -19.31
C ARG A 254 54.48 -18.70 -19.51
#